data_AF-A0A1B0CYZ9-F1
#
_entry.id   AF-A0A1B0CYZ9-F1
#
_cell.length_a   1.000
_cell.length_b   1.000
_cell.length_c   1.000
_cell.angle_alpha   90.00
_cell.angle_beta   90.00
_cell.angle_gamma   90.00
#
_symmetry.space_group_name_H-M   'P 1'
#
loop_
_entity.id
_entity.type
_entity.pdbx_description
1 polymer ?
#
loop_
_entity_poly.entity_id
_entity_poly.type
_entity_poly.pdbx_seq_one_letter_code
_entity_poly.pdbx_strand_id
1 'polypeptide(L)'
;MVDDSKRDESTYERSSVLEADSLIDTNWDEVVDNFDDMNLREELLRGIYSYGFEKPSAIQQRAILPCIKGHDVIAQAQSGK
;
A
#
# COMPACT_ATOMS: atom_id res chain seq x y z
N MET A 1 -4.81 -37.88 12.91
CA MET A 1 -4.79 -37.05 11.69
C MET A 1 -5.48 -35.75 12.05
N VAL A 2 -4.73 -34.71 12.42
CA VAL A 2 -5.26 -33.35 12.55
C VAL A 2 -5.15 -32.71 11.17
N ASP A 3 -6.27 -32.17 10.69
CA ASP A 3 -6.39 -31.50 9.40
C ASP A 3 -5.63 -30.16 9.45
N ASP A 4 -4.47 -30.11 8.80
CA ASP A 4 -3.49 -29.01 8.85
C ASP A 4 -3.63 -28.05 7.65
N SER A 5 -4.85 -27.91 7.12
CA SER A 5 -5.11 -27.26 5.81
C SER A 5 -5.62 -25.82 5.88
N LYS A 6 -5.48 -25.13 7.02
CA LYS A 6 -5.69 -23.67 7.09
C LYS A 6 -4.51 -22.99 7.78
N ARG A 7 -3.37 -22.99 7.09
CA ARG A 7 -2.30 -22.02 7.37
C ARG A 7 -2.90 -20.63 7.17
N ASP A 8 -2.91 -19.85 8.25
CA ASP A 8 -3.54 -18.54 8.35
C ASP A 8 -2.87 -17.53 7.41
N GLU A 9 -3.57 -17.21 6.32
CA GLU A 9 -3.20 -16.29 5.24
C GLU A 9 -2.87 -14.88 5.77
N SER A 10 -3.46 -14.48 6.91
CA SER A 10 -3.22 -13.18 7.54
C SER A 10 -1.80 -13.04 8.10
N THR A 11 -1.18 -14.16 8.49
CA THR A 11 0.19 -14.17 9.02
C THR A 11 1.23 -13.94 7.92
N TYR A 12 0.97 -14.50 6.72
CA TYR A 12 1.90 -14.42 5.59
C TYR A 12 1.91 -13.01 4.99
N GLU A 13 0.73 -12.41 4.80
CA GLU A 13 0.59 -11.01 4.38
C GLU A 13 1.20 -10.03 5.38
N ARG A 14 1.07 -10.33 6.67
CA ARG A 14 1.67 -9.48 7.71
C ARG A 14 3.20 -9.60 7.73
N SER A 15 3.77 -10.77 7.44
CA SER A 15 5.22 -10.92 7.29
C SER A 15 5.76 -10.25 6.02
N SER A 16 5.07 -10.36 4.88
CA SER A 16 5.50 -9.74 3.62
C SER A 16 5.46 -8.20 3.69
N VAL A 17 4.46 -7.63 4.36
CA VAL A 17 4.36 -6.18 4.58
C VAL A 17 5.51 -5.68 5.46
N LEU A 18 5.85 -6.40 6.54
CA LEU A 18 6.97 -6.03 7.42
C LEU A 18 8.34 -6.13 6.72
N GLU A 19 8.52 -7.11 5.83
CA GLU A 19 9.74 -7.22 5.01
C GLU A 19 9.82 -6.08 3.99
N ALA A 20 8.73 -5.75 3.31
CA ALA A 20 8.68 -4.65 2.35
C ALA A 20 8.98 -3.30 3.02
N ASP A 21 8.44 -3.06 4.22
CA ASP A 21 8.72 -1.86 5.01
C ASP A 21 10.20 -1.72 5.38
N SER A 22 10.87 -2.86 5.60
CA SER A 22 12.31 -2.91 5.93
C SER A 22 13.23 -2.75 4.72
N LEU A 23 12.69 -2.78 3.49
CA LEU A 23 13.44 -2.74 2.23
C LEU A 23 13.38 -1.39 1.51
N ILE A 24 12.51 -0.47 1.96
CA ILE A 24 12.29 0.81 1.28
C ILE A 24 13.23 1.88 1.83
N ASP A 25 14.19 2.29 0.99
CA ASP A 25 15.04 3.46 1.24
C ASP A 25 14.36 4.71 0.64
N THR A 26 13.97 5.64 1.49
CA THR A 26 13.25 6.86 1.09
C THR A 26 13.58 8.02 2.03
N ASN A 27 13.55 9.24 1.50
CA ASN A 27 13.66 10.47 2.29
C ASN A 27 12.28 11.02 2.74
N TRP A 28 11.23 10.20 2.63
CA TRP A 28 9.86 10.55 2.99
C TRP A 28 9.32 9.61 4.07
N ASP A 29 8.95 10.17 5.23
CA ASP A 29 8.62 9.38 6.42
C ASP A 29 7.13 9.02 6.53
N GLU A 30 6.24 9.73 5.83
CA GLU A 30 4.80 9.49 5.96
C GLU A 30 4.39 8.25 5.16
N VAL A 31 3.81 7.27 5.86
CA VAL A 31 3.24 6.04 5.31
C VAL A 31 1.77 6.00 5.66
N VAL A 32 0.91 5.80 4.67
CA VAL A 32 -0.54 5.71 4.86
C VAL A 32 -1.05 4.39 4.31
N ASP A 33 -1.64 3.56 5.17
CA ASP A 33 -2.05 2.18 4.87
C ASP A 33 -3.51 2.05 4.38
N ASN A 34 -4.26 3.16 4.32
CA ASN A 34 -5.62 3.22 3.77
C ASN A 34 -5.83 4.43 2.83
N PHE A 35 -6.53 4.23 1.72
CA PHE A 35 -6.89 5.29 0.79
C PHE A 35 -7.82 6.35 1.42
N ASP A 36 -8.64 5.98 2.40
CA ASP A 36 -9.51 6.91 3.14
C ASP A 36 -8.70 8.02 3.84
N ASP A 37 -7.49 7.69 4.32
CA ASP A 37 -6.64 8.58 5.09
C ASP A 37 -5.75 9.48 4.21
N MET A 38 -5.84 9.36 2.88
CA MET A 38 -5.06 10.14 1.92
C MET A 38 -5.73 11.47 1.50
N ASN A 39 -6.86 11.82 2.13
CA ASN A 39 -7.63 13.05 1.85
C ASN A 39 -7.98 13.22 0.36
N LEU A 40 -8.38 12.11 -0.29
CA LEU A 40 -8.79 12.07 -1.68
C LEU A 40 -10.21 12.58 -1.87
N ARG A 41 -10.52 13.09 -3.07
CA ARG A 41 -11.91 13.41 -3.42
C ARG A 41 -12.75 12.13 -3.43
N GLU A 42 -13.98 12.21 -2.90
CA GLU A 42 -14.89 11.07 -2.76
C GLU A 42 -15.14 10.32 -4.08
N GLU A 43 -15.30 11.05 -5.18
CA GLU A 43 -15.49 10.44 -6.51
C GLU A 43 -14.28 9.60 -6.96
N LEU A 44 -13.06 10.05 -6.64
CA LEU A 44 -11.83 9.34 -6.94
C LEU A 44 -11.70 8.10 -6.04
N LEU A 45 -11.95 8.25 -4.75
CA LEU A 45 -11.91 7.16 -3.77
C LEU A 45 -12.88 6.04 -4.16
N ARG A 46 -14.11 6.39 -4.56
CA ARG A 46 -15.08 5.42 -5.11
C ARG A 46 -14.56 4.73 -6.36
N GLY A 47 -13.88 5.46 -7.24
CA GLY A 47 -13.25 4.92 -8.44
C GLY A 47 -12.16 3.89 -8.13
N ILE A 48 -11.30 4.17 -7.15
CA ILE A 48 -10.22 3.27 -6.68
C ILE A 48 -10.81 1.93 -6.22
N TYR A 49 -11.80 1.96 -5.33
CA TYR A 49 -12.44 0.73 -4.85
C TYR A 49 -13.24 0.00 -5.94
N SER A 50 -13.93 0.74 -6.82
CA SER A 50 -14.69 0.13 -7.93
C SER A 50 -13.78 -0.55 -8.95
N TYR A 51 -12.53 -0.10 -9.08
CA TYR A 51 -11.51 -0.74 -9.91
C TYR A 51 -10.91 -2.00 -9.27
N GLY A 52 -11.17 -2.23 -7.97
CA GLY A 52 -10.70 -3.41 -7.24
C GLY A 52 -9.47 -3.17 -6.36
N PHE A 53 -9.04 -1.91 -6.17
CA PHE A 53 -8.00 -1.61 -5.18
C PHE A 53 -8.62 -1.49 -3.79
N GLU A 54 -8.30 -2.44 -2.91
CA GLU A 54 -8.76 -2.42 -1.51
C GLU A 54 -7.79 -1.73 -0.57
N LYS A 55 -6.49 -1.96 -0.78
CA LYS A 55 -5.42 -1.37 0.02
C LYS A 55 -4.32 -0.80 -0.88
N PRO A 56 -3.68 0.31 -0.48
CA PRO A 56 -2.51 0.82 -1.18
C PRO A 56 -1.35 -0.19 -1.09
N SER A 57 -0.70 -0.45 -2.23
CA SER A 57 0.58 -1.15 -2.28
C SER A 57 1.69 -0.35 -1.61
N ALA A 58 2.81 -1.00 -1.26
CA ALA A 58 3.90 -0.35 -0.53
C ALA A 58 4.41 0.96 -1.16
N ILE A 59 4.43 1.04 -2.50
CA ILE A 59 4.79 2.28 -3.20
C ILE A 59 3.69 3.34 -3.12
N GLN A 60 2.42 2.93 -3.22
CA GLN A 60 1.27 3.84 -3.13
C GLN A 60 1.15 4.44 -1.72
N GLN A 61 1.42 3.66 -0.67
CA GLN A 61 1.39 4.11 0.73
C GLN A 61 2.32 5.30 1.02
N ARG A 62 3.39 5.45 0.24
CA ARG A 62 4.43 6.48 0.42
C ARG A 62 4.40 7.56 -0.66
N ALA A 63 4.02 7.22 -1.88
CA ALA A 63 4.13 8.14 -3.03
C ALA A 63 2.90 9.01 -3.24
N ILE A 64 1.70 8.60 -2.80
CA ILE A 64 0.45 9.33 -3.11
C ILE A 64 0.41 10.70 -2.40
N LEU A 65 0.68 10.74 -1.09
CA LEU A 65 0.66 11.99 -0.32
C LEU A 65 1.65 13.06 -0.83
N PRO A 66 2.94 12.78 -1.06
CA PRO A 66 3.86 13.80 -1.55
C PRO A 66 3.44 14.32 -2.94
N CYS A 67 2.87 13.46 -3.81
CA CYS A 67 2.30 13.89 -5.08
C CYS A 67 1.13 14.87 -4.89
N ILE A 68 0.19 14.57 -3.98
CA ILE A 68 -0.97 15.44 -3.68
C ILE A 68 -0.52 16.78 -3.08
N LYS A 69 0.53 16.76 -2.25
CA LYS A 69 1.14 17.95 -1.65
C LYS A 69 1.93 18.80 -2.67
N GLY A 70 2.11 18.33 -3.90
CA GLY A 70 2.79 19.05 -4.98
C GLY A 70 4.31 18.98 -4.91
N HIS A 71 4.88 17.98 -4.23
CA HIS A 71 6.32 17.72 -4.27
C HIS A 71 6.70 16.99 -5.56
N ASP A 72 7.92 17.24 -6.04
CA ASP A 72 8.52 16.40 -7.08
C ASP A 72 8.92 15.06 -6.45
N VAL A 73 8.45 13.96 -7.04
CA VAL A 73 8.63 12.61 -6.50
C VAL A 73 9.46 11.77 -7.47
N ILE A 74 10.53 11.17 -6.95
CA ILE A 74 11.27 10.10 -7.63
C ILE A 74 10.91 8.79 -6.90
N ALA A 75 10.27 7.88 -7.62
CA ALA A 75 9.80 6.61 -7.09
C ALA A 75 10.36 5.44 -7.90
N GLN A 76 10.93 4.44 -7.22
CA GLN A 76 11.36 3.19 -7.84
C GLN A 76 10.49 2.05 -7.31
N ALA A 77 9.84 1.33 -8.21
CA ALA A 77 9.03 0.17 -7.89
C ALA A 77 9.17 -0.89 -8.97
N GLN A 78 8.91 -2.15 -8.61
CA GLN A 78 8.77 -3.23 -9.58
C GLN A 78 7.42 -3.11 -10.29
N SER A 79 7.33 -3.62 -11.52
CA SER A 79 6.05 -3.68 -12.24
C SER A 79 5.02 -4.49 -11.45
N GLY A 80 3.79 -3.98 -11.39
CA GLY A 80 2.66 -4.72 -10.80
C GLY A 80 2.37 -6.01 -11.57
N LYS A 81 1.80 -7.00 -10.87
CA LYS A 81 1.14 -8.15 -11.50
C LYS A 81 -0.33 -7.84 -11.76
#